data_AF-A0A2H1WLL4-F1
#
_entry.id   AF-A0A2H1WLL4-F1
#
_cell.length_a   1.000
_cell.length_b   1.000
_cell.length_c   1.000
_cell.angle_alpha   90.00
_cell.angle_beta   90.00
_cell.angle_gamma   90.00
#
_symmetry.space_group_name_H-M   'P 1'
#
loop_
_entity.id
_entity.type
_entity.pdbx_description
1 polymer ?
#
loop_
_entity_poly.entity_id
_entity_poly.type
_entity_poly.pdbx_seq_one_letter_code
_entity_poly.pdbx_strand_id
1 'polypeptide(L)' 'AQENIEPWRQRWFYGGKLLGDRLLVEEAKITPGYVVQVIVSTDPQPPS' A
#
# COMPACT_ATOMS: atom_id res chain seq x y z
N ALA A 1 -13.11 4.32 4.65
CA ALA A 1 -11.76 4.45 4.06
C ALA A 1 -11.63 5.88 3.55
N GLN A 2 -10.63 6.64 4.01
CA GLN A 2 -10.59 8.10 3.89
C GLN A 2 -10.33 8.60 2.45
N GLU A 3 -9.66 7.79 1.62
CA GLU A 3 -9.21 8.22 0.28
C GLU A 3 -10.08 7.71 -0.89
N ASN A 4 -11.10 6.89 -0.65
CA ASN A 4 -11.96 6.28 -1.70
C ASN A 4 -11.21 5.56 -2.86
N ILE A 5 -9.96 5.17 -2.66
CA ILE A 5 -9.19 4.39 -3.63
C ILE A 5 -9.42 2.90 -3.37
N GLU A 6 -9.68 2.13 -4.42
CA GLU A 6 -9.86 0.68 -4.32
C GLU A 6 -8.54 -0.02 -3.91
N PRO A 7 -8.59 -1.04 -3.02
CA PRO A 7 -7.37 -1.68 -2.51
C PRO A 7 -6.45 -2.24 -3.61
N TRP A 8 -7.02 -2.80 -4.68
CA TRP A 8 -6.27 -3.38 -5.80
C TRP A 8 -5.47 -2.33 -6.60
N ARG A 9 -5.84 -1.04 -6.49
CA ARG A 9 -5.09 0.06 -7.11
C ARG A 9 -3.88 0.48 -6.28
N GLN A 10 -3.78 0.07 -5.03
CA GLN A 10 -2.77 0.57 -4.09
C GLN A 10 -1.63 -0.43 -3.93
N ARG A 11 -0.42 -0.03 -4.33
CA ARG A 11 0.81 -0.76 -4.02
C ARG A 11 1.61 -0.01 -2.98
N TRP A 12 1.73 -0.61 -1.81
CA TRP A 12 2.36 -0.01 -0.65
C TRP A 12 3.83 -0.39 -0.56
N PHE A 13 4.70 0.57 -0.25
CA PHE A 13 6.14 0.38 -0.13
C PHE A 13 6.68 1.00 1.15
N TYR A 14 7.60 0.29 1.81
CA TYR A 14 8.35 0.79 2.95
C TYR A 14 9.84 0.49 2.78
N GLY A 15 10.69 1.52 2.86
CA GLY A 15 12.13 1.37 2.66
C GLY A 15 12.53 0.75 1.31
N GLY A 16 11.71 0.96 0.26
CA GLY A 16 11.91 0.39 -1.08
C GLY A 16 11.39 -1.04 -1.26
N LYS A 17 10.81 -1.67 -0.23
CA LYS A 17 10.21 -3.01 -0.32
C LYS A 17 8.70 -2.92 -0.49
N LEU A 18 8.15 -3.72 -1.40
CA LEU A 18 6.70 -3.88 -1.55
C LEU A 18 6.12 -4.58 -0.32
N LEU A 19 5.08 -4.01 0.27
CA LEU A 19 4.30 -4.63 1.34
C LEU A 19 3.25 -5.56 0.72
N GLY A 20 3.16 -6.78 1.23
CA GLY A 20 2.22 -7.79 0.74
C GLY A 20 0.77 -7.47 1.10
N ASP A 21 -0.17 -8.11 0.39
CA ASP A 21 -1.59 -8.05 0.74
C ASP A 21 -1.82 -8.59 2.17
N ARG A 22 -2.69 -7.92 2.93
CA ARG A 22 -3.04 -8.25 4.33
C ARG A 22 -1.87 -8.29 5.32
N LEU A 23 -0.68 -7.80 4.97
CA LEU A 23 0.42 -7.67 5.92
C LEU A 23 0.02 -6.73 7.06
N LEU A 24 0.14 -7.19 8.32
CA LEU A 24 -0.13 -6.32 9.46
C LEU A 24 0.96 -5.27 9.59
N VAL A 25 0.57 -4.06 10.01
CA VAL A 25 1.51 -2.95 10.24
C VAL A 25 2.59 -3.33 11.27
N GLU A 26 2.23 -4.11 12.28
CA GLU A 26 3.14 -4.63 13.30
C GLU A 26 4.19 -5.58 12.69
N GLU A 27 3.78 -6.43 11.75
CA GLU A 27 4.66 -7.36 11.04
C GLU A 27 5.58 -6.64 10.04
N ALA A 28 5.10 -5.53 9.46
CA ALA A 28 5.90 -4.68 8.58
C ALA A 28 7.03 -3.93 9.33
N LYS A 29 7.02 -3.93 10.67
CA LYS A 29 8.02 -3.27 11.54
C LYS A 29 8.26 -1.81 11.14
N ILE A 30 7.18 -1.11 10.76
CA ILE A 30 7.25 0.30 10.37
C ILE A 30 7.59 1.11 11.63
N THR A 31 8.70 1.83 11.58
CA THR A 31 9.16 2.63 12.72
C THR A 31 8.34 3.92 12.79
N PRO A 32 7.84 4.32 13.98
CA PRO A 32 7.15 5.59 14.13
C PRO A 32 7.96 6.77 13.58
N GLY A 33 7.31 7.66 12.86
CA GLY A 33 7.95 8.81 12.22
C GLY A 33 8.55 8.55 10.84
N TYR A 34 8.53 7.30 10.35
CA TYR A 34 8.91 6.98 8.97
C TYR A 34 7.71 7.06 8.04
N VAL A 35 7.99 7.31 6.76
CA VAL A 35 6.97 7.41 5.71
C VAL A 35 6.78 6.07 5.00
N VAL A 36 5.52 5.73 4.74
CA VAL A 36 5.13 4.64 3.83
C VAL A 36 4.70 5.28 2.53
N GLN A 37 5.20 4.77 1.41
CA GLN A 37 4.88 5.26 0.08
C GLN A 37 3.78 4.39 -0.53
N VAL A 38 2.81 5.01 -1.21
CA VAL A 38 1.79 4.29 -1.97
C VAL A 38 1.84 4.70 -3.43
N ILE A 39 1.86 3.71 -4.32
CA ILE A 39 1.69 3.91 -5.76
C ILE A 39 0.25 3.55 -6.09
N VAL A 40 -0.49 4.51 -6.65
CA VAL A 40 -1.88 4.33 -7.07
C VAL A 40 -1.93 4.05 -8.56
N SER A 41 -2.49 2.91 -8.93
CA SER A 41 -2.74 2.56 -10.33
C SER A 41 -3.94 3.36 -10.83
N THR A 42 -3.76 4.10 -11.92
CA THR A 42 -4.82 4.90 -12.57
C THR A 42 -5.66 4.09 -13.56
N ASP A 43 -5.44 2.77 -13.61
CA ASP A 43 -6.14 1.92 -14.56
C ASP A 43 -7.64 1.87 -14.25
N PRO A 44 -8.51 2.13 -15.24
CA PRO A 44 -9.95 2.11 -15.03
C PRO A 44 -10.50 0.70 -14.71
N GLN A 45 -9.76 -0.36 -15.03
CA GLN A 45 -10.23 -1.74 -14.91
C GLN A 45 -9.41 -2.53 -13.88
N PRO A 46 -10.06 -3.33 -13.02
CA PRO A 46 -9.34 -4.26 -12.16
C PRO A 46 -8.66 -5.34 -13.02
N PRO A 47 -7.48 -5.84 -12.62
CA PRO A 47 -6.87 -6.99 -13.27
C PRO A 47 -7.84 -8.18 -13.23
N SER A 48 -8.00 -8.85 -14.37
CA SER A 48 -8.87 -10.03 -14.55
C SER A 48 -8.38 -11.26 -13.80
#